data_AF-A0A9P8J8J0-F1
#
_entry.id   AF-A0A9P8J8J0-F1
#
_cell.length_a   1.000
_cell.length_b   1.000
_cell.length_c   1.000
_cell.angle_alpha   90.00
_cell.angle_beta   90.00
_cell.angle_gamma   90.00
#
_symmetry.space_group_name_H-M   'P 1'
#
loop_
_entity.id
_entity.type
_entity.pdbx_description
1 polymer ?
#
loop_
_entity_poly.entity_id
_entity_poly.type
_entity_poly.pdbx_seq_one_letter_code
_entity_poly.pdbx_strand_id
1 'polypeptide(L)'
;MRKMNRSYPILFDGQLSDSSEGSSCSSPMPMEVYARWAELMDDSSRYYFLQLVHMEQNSSLPATPSPPDELFIKAKFFFNIIKYFRGAYDNGQFVHNELGEYVSNVSATSFTKINNFYKCCVTAIDLIERGYHIQGFALVSDALWLIEQLLEERDPKLIDTICDVSVLLLTRGWHRMYDILLDRICAMVEIRAAQKNESDQPWATMFACLKRLPTSQALELMQRGWKCGYDQLDGIFPGHAWDGLNITCSSNHPLRMGQYVSQLHQDILSTPVASPHRNVDSPNDLGDMHRQFTRAKVLFSIGNYQAALEPLQSIVSRCAKARTHGEDKWMAQEIDALEASARCHYAMSGLVTTSDSVSTAETLLKAAINLSQTCWGNKSATTIALKHTLWSWFLEQDRMKEAELLRNAIDAVVVKTDP
;
A
#
# COMPACT_ATOMS: atom_id res chain seq x y z
N MET A 1 -0.37 0.96 38.25
CA MET A 1 0.07 -0.03 37.24
C MET A 1 -1.12 -0.84 36.76
N ARG A 2 -1.70 -0.50 35.61
CA ARG A 2 -2.61 -1.37 34.84
C ARG A 2 -2.21 -1.21 33.36
N LYS A 3 -1.63 -2.27 32.79
CA LYS A 3 -1.41 -2.39 31.34
C LYS A 3 -2.79 -2.62 30.71
N MET A 4 -3.29 -1.64 29.96
CA MET A 4 -4.38 -1.86 29.00
C MET A 4 -3.73 -2.14 27.65
N ASN A 5 -3.57 -3.42 27.31
CA ASN A 5 -3.52 -3.84 25.91
C ASN A 5 -4.94 -3.71 25.37
N ARG A 6 -5.25 -2.59 24.72
CA ARG A 6 -6.46 -2.47 23.91
C ARG A 6 -6.07 -2.74 22.47
N SER A 7 -6.16 -4.00 22.05
CA SER A 7 -6.44 -4.31 20.65
C SER A 7 -7.85 -3.80 20.38
N TYR A 8 -8.01 -2.87 19.44
CA TYR A 8 -9.33 -2.40 19.02
C TYR A 8 -10.05 -3.57 18.31
N PRO A 9 -11.16 -4.09 18.86
CA PRO A 9 -12.03 -4.96 18.10
C PRO A 9 -12.81 -4.06 17.13
N ILE A 10 -12.68 -4.34 15.84
CA ILE A 10 -13.67 -3.87 14.85
C ILE A 10 -14.97 -4.59 15.22
N LEU A 11 -15.96 -3.83 15.67
CA LEU A 11 -17.28 -4.35 16.04
C LEU A 11 -18.08 -4.53 14.75
N PHE A 12 -18.06 -5.75 14.22
CA PHE A 12 -18.89 -6.13 13.10
C PHE A 12 -20.32 -6.35 13.59
N ASP A 13 -21.26 -5.55 13.09
CA ASP A 13 -22.68 -5.85 13.24
C ASP A 13 -23.01 -7.05 12.35
N GLY A 14 -23.14 -8.21 12.99
CA GLY A 14 -23.50 -9.46 12.34
C GLY A 14 -24.96 -9.41 11.91
N GLN A 15 -25.19 -9.21 10.62
CA GLN A 15 -26.34 -9.81 9.95
C GLN A 15 -25.83 -10.92 9.03
N LEU A 16 -25.69 -12.10 9.64
CA LEU A 16 -25.73 -13.38 8.94
C LEU A 16 -27.12 -13.50 8.31
N SER A 17 -27.25 -13.11 7.05
CA SER A 17 -28.29 -13.68 6.19
C SER A 17 -27.83 -15.07 5.79
N ASP A 18 -28.39 -16.09 6.44
CA ASP A 18 -28.38 -17.46 5.94
C ASP A 18 -28.98 -17.49 4.52
N SER A 19 -28.13 -17.71 3.53
CA SER A 19 -28.54 -18.28 2.24
C SER A 19 -27.53 -19.37 1.87
N SER A 20 -27.72 -20.54 2.47
CA SER A 20 -27.16 -21.79 1.98
C SER A 20 -27.80 -22.10 0.63
N GLU A 21 -27.13 -21.80 -0.47
CA GLU A 21 -27.43 -22.40 -1.78
C GLU A 21 -26.25 -22.21 -2.76
N GLY A 22 -25.67 -23.34 -3.17
CA GLY A 22 -25.04 -23.53 -4.48
C GLY A 22 -23.76 -22.75 -4.80
N SER A 23 -22.64 -23.47 -4.79
CA SER A 23 -21.44 -23.16 -5.59
C SER A 23 -21.81 -22.71 -7.01
N SER A 24 -21.83 -21.40 -7.27
CA SER A 24 -22.01 -20.85 -8.61
C SER A 24 -20.64 -20.61 -9.24
N CYS A 25 -20.36 -21.33 -10.33
CA CYS A 25 -19.31 -20.96 -11.27
C CYS A 25 -19.56 -19.52 -11.70
N SER A 26 -18.63 -18.61 -11.41
CA SER A 26 -18.65 -17.28 -11.99
C SER A 26 -18.56 -17.39 -13.51
N SER A 27 -19.46 -16.70 -14.22
CA SER A 27 -19.45 -16.66 -15.68
C SER A 27 -18.07 -16.22 -16.19
N PRO A 28 -17.49 -16.91 -17.19
CA PRO A 28 -16.22 -16.47 -17.78
C PRO A 28 -16.38 -15.05 -18.32
N MET A 29 -15.39 -14.19 -18.06
CA MET A 29 -15.42 -12.80 -18.52
C MET A 29 -15.30 -12.76 -20.04
N PRO A 30 -15.95 -11.79 -20.70
CA PRO A 30 -15.84 -11.62 -22.15
C PRO A 30 -14.38 -11.45 -22.57
N MET A 31 -14.01 -12.05 -23.70
CA MET A 31 -12.64 -11.98 -24.22
C MET A 31 -12.19 -10.55 -24.50
N GLU A 32 -13.11 -9.62 -24.74
CA GLU A 32 -12.80 -8.21 -24.92
C GLU A 32 -12.14 -7.59 -23.68
N VAL A 33 -12.49 -8.04 -22.47
CA VAL A 33 -11.90 -7.52 -21.23
C VAL A 33 -10.46 -8.02 -21.08
N TYR A 34 -10.21 -9.29 -21.37
CA TYR A 34 -8.86 -9.84 -21.39
C TYR A 34 -8.00 -9.20 -22.50
N ALA A 35 -8.57 -8.93 -23.67
CA ALA A 35 -7.88 -8.24 -24.75
C ALA A 35 -7.42 -6.84 -24.33
N ARG A 36 -8.28 -6.06 -23.64
CA ARG A 36 -7.93 -4.75 -23.10
C ARG A 36 -6.77 -4.81 -22.09
N TRP A 37 -6.75 -5.82 -21.21
CA TRP A 37 -5.62 -6.00 -20.28
C TRP A 37 -4.33 -6.45 -20.98
N ALA A 38 -4.47 -7.22 -22.07
CA ALA A 38 -3.34 -7.73 -22.83
C ALA A 38 -2.62 -6.63 -23.65
N GLU A 39 -3.28 -5.49 -23.91
CA GLU A 39 -2.67 -4.31 -24.57
C GLU A 39 -1.50 -3.70 -23.77
N LEU A 40 -1.40 -3.97 -22.47
CA LEU A 40 -0.32 -3.51 -21.60
C LEU A 40 0.96 -4.35 -21.69
N MET A 41 0.86 -5.51 -22.34
CA MET A 41 1.96 -6.45 -22.48
C MET A 41 2.72 -6.16 -23.77
N ASP A 42 4.02 -6.47 -23.80
CA ASP A 42 4.71 -6.50 -25.09
C ASP A 42 4.05 -7.53 -26.02
N ASP A 43 4.20 -7.34 -27.34
CA ASP A 43 3.52 -8.14 -28.35
C ASP A 43 3.68 -9.66 -28.13
N SER A 44 4.84 -10.08 -27.61
CA SER A 44 5.15 -11.48 -27.33
C SER A 44 4.45 -11.98 -26.08
N SER A 45 4.54 -11.26 -24.95
CA SER A 45 3.83 -11.60 -23.71
C SER A 45 2.30 -11.59 -23.89
N ARG A 46 1.77 -10.64 -24.69
CA ARG A 46 0.35 -10.53 -25.03
C ARG A 46 -0.19 -11.80 -25.68
N TYR A 47 0.55 -12.35 -26.65
CA TYR A 47 0.17 -13.57 -27.35
C TYR A 47 0.01 -14.74 -26.36
N TYR A 48 1.00 -14.97 -25.50
CA TYR A 48 0.95 -16.06 -24.52
C TYR A 48 -0.10 -15.84 -23.43
N PHE A 49 -0.32 -14.60 -23.03
CA PHE A 49 -1.38 -14.28 -22.08
C PHE A 49 -2.76 -14.64 -22.65
N LEU A 50 -3.06 -14.24 -23.89
CA LEU A 50 -4.33 -14.58 -24.54
C LEU A 50 -4.48 -16.09 -24.76
N GLN A 51 -3.38 -16.81 -24.99
CA GLN A 51 -3.40 -18.28 -25.01
C GLN A 51 -3.78 -18.86 -23.64
N LEU A 52 -3.18 -18.38 -22.54
CA LEU A 52 -3.51 -18.85 -21.18
C LEU A 52 -5.00 -18.62 -20.87
N VAL A 53 -5.55 -17.47 -21.26
CA VAL A 53 -6.98 -17.16 -21.13
C VAL A 53 -7.83 -18.13 -21.95
N HIS A 54 -7.47 -18.37 -23.22
CA HIS A 54 -8.20 -19.32 -24.07
C HIS A 54 -8.16 -20.74 -23.53
N MET A 55 -7.02 -21.19 -23.00
CA MET A 55 -6.89 -22.53 -22.39
C MET A 55 -7.79 -22.67 -21.16
N GLU A 56 -7.87 -21.64 -20.33
CA GLU A 56 -8.76 -21.61 -19.16
C GLU A 56 -10.24 -21.64 -19.57
N GLN A 57 -10.63 -20.90 -20.60
CA GLN A 57 -12.03 -20.81 -21.02
C GLN A 57 -12.52 -22.03 -21.81
N ASN A 58 -11.65 -22.65 -22.63
CA ASN A 58 -12.08 -23.63 -23.63
C ASN A 58 -11.60 -25.07 -23.39
N SER A 59 -10.87 -25.35 -22.31
CA SER A 59 -10.38 -26.70 -21.94
C SER A 59 -9.72 -27.47 -23.11
N SER A 60 -9.17 -26.78 -24.12
CA SER A 60 -8.60 -27.36 -25.33
C SER A 60 -7.39 -26.57 -25.80
N LEU A 61 -6.34 -27.29 -26.18
CA LEU A 61 -5.02 -26.76 -26.55
C LEU A 61 -4.99 -26.35 -28.03
N PRO A 62 -4.56 -25.12 -28.37
CA PRO A 62 -3.88 -24.89 -29.64
C PRO A 62 -2.44 -25.40 -29.51
N ALA A 63 -2.07 -26.41 -30.30
CA ALA A 63 -0.69 -26.84 -30.44
C ALA A 63 0.16 -25.67 -30.97
N THR A 64 0.97 -25.07 -30.10
CA THR A 64 1.84 -23.95 -30.45
C THR A 64 3.27 -24.21 -29.95
N PRO A 65 4.28 -23.72 -30.70
CA PRO A 65 5.68 -23.99 -30.39
C PRO A 65 6.06 -23.48 -29.00
N SER A 66 6.90 -24.25 -28.30
CA SER A 66 7.37 -23.92 -26.95
C SER A 66 8.14 -22.59 -26.96
N PRO A 67 7.62 -21.54 -26.32
CA PRO A 67 8.28 -20.25 -26.29
C PRO A 67 9.61 -20.27 -25.52
N PRO A 68 10.45 -19.24 -25.68
CA PRO A 68 11.49 -18.97 -24.68
C PRO A 68 10.84 -18.86 -23.30
N ASP A 69 11.36 -19.64 -22.34
CA ASP A 69 10.83 -19.73 -20.97
C ASP A 69 10.50 -18.37 -20.36
N GLU A 70 11.33 -17.36 -20.61
CA GLU A 70 11.21 -16.02 -20.05
C GLU A 70 9.92 -15.29 -20.46
N LEU A 71 9.51 -15.35 -21.72
CA LEU A 71 8.29 -14.70 -22.20
C LEU A 71 7.04 -15.37 -21.63
N PHE A 72 7.07 -16.69 -21.51
CA PHE A 72 6.01 -17.45 -20.89
C PHE A 72 5.89 -17.16 -19.38
N ILE A 73 7.02 -17.02 -18.68
CA ILE A 73 7.04 -16.65 -17.25
C ILE A 73 6.38 -15.28 -17.02
N LYS A 74 6.66 -14.28 -17.87
CA LYS A 74 6.03 -12.95 -17.79
C LYS A 74 4.53 -13.01 -17.99
N ALA A 75 4.07 -13.67 -19.06
CA ALA A 75 2.65 -13.84 -19.33
C ALA A 75 1.94 -14.58 -18.18
N LYS A 76 2.58 -15.64 -17.65
CA LYS A 76 2.08 -16.40 -16.51
C LYS A 76 2.02 -15.56 -15.23
N PHE A 77 3.00 -14.68 -15.00
CA PHE A 77 2.99 -13.76 -13.87
C PHE A 77 1.77 -12.83 -13.93
N PHE A 78 1.56 -12.12 -15.04
CA PHE A 78 0.40 -11.22 -15.20
C PHE A 78 -0.93 -11.95 -15.12
N PHE A 79 -1.03 -13.12 -15.73
CA PHE A 79 -2.22 -13.97 -15.66
C PHE A 79 -2.60 -14.34 -14.22
N ASN A 80 -1.62 -14.65 -13.37
CA ASN A 80 -1.89 -15.03 -11.99
C ASN A 80 -2.17 -13.82 -11.07
N ILE A 81 -1.61 -12.63 -11.36
CA ILE A 81 -2.07 -11.37 -10.72
C ILE A 81 -3.57 -11.21 -10.97
N ILE A 82 -3.96 -11.32 -12.24
CA ILE A 82 -5.33 -11.15 -12.70
C ILE A 82 -6.28 -12.14 -12.04
N LYS A 83 -5.88 -13.41 -11.93
CA LYS A 83 -6.68 -14.44 -11.26
C LYS A 83 -6.77 -14.23 -9.76
N TYR A 84 -5.69 -13.77 -9.13
CA TYR A 84 -5.65 -13.61 -7.69
C TYR A 84 -6.57 -12.49 -7.20
N PHE A 85 -6.48 -11.29 -7.78
CA PHE A 85 -7.34 -10.17 -7.40
C PHE A 85 -8.80 -10.42 -7.72
N ARG A 86 -9.10 -10.99 -8.90
CA ARG A 86 -10.46 -11.40 -9.25
C ARG A 86 -11.00 -12.45 -8.29
N GLY A 87 -10.22 -13.48 -7.99
CA GLY A 87 -10.62 -14.51 -7.03
C GLY A 87 -10.87 -13.92 -5.64
N ALA A 88 -10.07 -12.95 -5.19
CA ALA A 88 -10.31 -12.25 -3.94
C ALA A 88 -11.63 -11.46 -3.97
N TYR A 89 -11.92 -10.75 -5.06
CA TYR A 89 -13.17 -10.03 -5.26
C TYR A 89 -14.39 -10.97 -5.28
N ASP A 90 -14.36 -12.00 -6.12
CA ASP A 90 -15.45 -12.96 -6.28
C ASP A 90 -15.76 -13.70 -4.97
N ASN A 91 -14.75 -13.89 -4.10
CA ASN A 91 -14.91 -14.47 -2.77
C ASN A 91 -15.33 -13.46 -1.68
N GLY A 92 -15.68 -12.22 -2.04
CA GLY A 92 -16.11 -11.19 -1.09
C GLY A 92 -15.02 -10.74 -0.11
N GLN A 93 -13.74 -10.93 -0.45
CA GLN A 93 -12.63 -10.55 0.43
C GLN A 93 -12.45 -9.05 0.54
N PHE A 94 -13.06 -8.26 -0.34
CA PHE A 94 -12.98 -6.82 -0.26
C PHE A 94 -14.33 -6.21 0.12
N VAL A 95 -14.31 -5.31 1.10
CA VAL A 95 -15.49 -4.66 1.67
C VAL A 95 -15.20 -3.19 1.94
N HIS A 96 -16.26 -2.39 2.05
CA HIS A 96 -16.12 -1.05 2.62
C HIS A 96 -16.16 -1.12 4.15
N ASN A 97 -15.14 -0.58 4.83
CA ASN A 97 -15.11 -0.50 6.28
C ASN A 97 -16.05 0.62 6.80
N GLU A 98 -16.15 0.77 8.12
CA GLU A 98 -16.90 1.85 8.77
C GLU A 98 -16.41 3.27 8.40
N LEU A 99 -15.22 3.38 7.82
CA LEU A 99 -14.62 4.63 7.35
C LEU A 99 -14.96 4.90 5.87
N GLY A 100 -15.68 3.99 5.21
CA GLY A 100 -16.02 4.07 3.79
C GLY A 100 -14.85 3.69 2.87
N GLU A 101 -13.79 3.08 3.41
CA GLU A 101 -12.61 2.68 2.65
C GLU A 101 -12.76 1.25 2.15
N TYR A 102 -12.34 1.01 0.91
CA TYR A 102 -12.30 -0.34 0.38
C TYR A 102 -11.08 -1.08 0.93
N VAL A 103 -11.34 -2.01 1.83
CA VAL A 103 -10.32 -2.79 2.54
C VAL A 103 -10.52 -4.27 2.30
N SER A 104 -9.45 -5.02 2.50
CA SER A 104 -9.55 -6.47 2.63
C SER A 104 -10.20 -6.81 3.98
N ASN A 105 -11.24 -7.65 3.95
CA ASN A 105 -11.95 -8.20 5.10
C ASN A 105 -11.32 -9.51 5.61
N VAL A 106 -10.13 -9.87 5.13
CA VAL A 106 -9.56 -11.18 5.44
C VAL A 106 -9.14 -11.29 6.92
N SER A 107 -8.68 -10.19 7.51
CA SER A 107 -8.34 -10.11 8.94
C SER A 107 -8.47 -8.68 9.44
N ALA A 108 -9.07 -8.51 10.63
CA ALA A 108 -9.18 -7.21 11.30
C ALA A 108 -7.81 -6.54 11.57
N THR A 109 -6.73 -7.31 11.60
CA THR A 109 -5.37 -6.79 11.87
C THR A 109 -4.50 -6.64 10.63
N SER A 110 -4.92 -7.19 9.49
CA SER A 110 -4.10 -7.26 8.28
C SER A 110 -3.69 -5.86 7.79
N PHE A 111 -4.65 -4.94 7.66
CA PHE A 111 -4.37 -3.56 7.24
C PHE A 111 -3.27 -2.89 8.07
N THR A 112 -3.30 -3.07 9.40
CA THR A 112 -2.28 -2.52 10.30
C THR A 112 -0.92 -3.17 10.09
N LYS A 113 -0.88 -4.50 9.92
CA LYS A 113 0.36 -5.25 9.67
C LYS A 113 0.98 -4.87 8.33
N ILE A 114 0.18 -4.70 7.28
CA ILE A 114 0.61 -4.26 5.95
C ILE A 114 1.24 -2.86 6.04
N ASN A 115 0.56 -1.93 6.70
CA ASN A 115 1.07 -0.57 6.89
C ASN A 115 2.38 -0.57 7.70
N ASN A 116 2.47 -1.38 8.75
CA ASN A 116 3.70 -1.52 9.53
C ASN A 116 4.85 -2.11 8.71
N PHE A 117 4.58 -3.14 7.90
CA PHE A 117 5.57 -3.75 7.01
C PHE A 117 6.15 -2.69 6.05
N TYR A 118 5.28 -1.90 5.42
CA TYR A 118 5.68 -0.81 4.55
C TYR A 118 6.57 0.22 5.26
N LYS A 119 6.11 0.72 6.42
CA LYS A 119 6.82 1.75 7.19
C LYS A 119 8.18 1.27 7.71
N CYS A 120 8.28 0.01 8.14
CA CYS A 120 9.56 -0.59 8.51
C CYS A 120 10.53 -0.60 7.32
N CYS A 121 10.08 -1.03 6.13
CA CYS A 121 10.93 -1.08 4.95
C CYS A 121 11.45 0.30 4.53
N VAL A 122 10.56 1.29 4.40
CA VAL A 122 10.96 2.64 3.96
C VAL A 122 11.90 3.30 4.96
N THR A 123 11.61 3.18 6.25
CA THR A 123 12.46 3.75 7.30
C THR A 123 13.81 3.04 7.36
N ALA A 124 13.83 1.72 7.17
CA ALA A 124 15.08 0.95 7.12
C ALA A 124 15.98 1.40 5.97
N ILE A 125 15.42 1.56 4.76
CA ILE A 125 16.18 2.00 3.58
C ILE A 125 16.86 3.34 3.84
N ASP A 126 16.11 4.33 4.34
CA ASP A 126 16.66 5.66 4.59
C ASP A 126 17.74 5.65 5.69
N LEU A 127 17.54 4.88 6.77
CA LEU A 127 18.55 4.73 7.82
C LEU A 127 19.84 4.10 7.29
N ILE A 128 19.74 3.06 6.47
CA ILE A 128 20.91 2.39 5.88
C ILE A 128 21.66 3.35 4.96
N GLU A 129 20.95 4.11 4.11
CA GLU A 129 21.55 5.11 3.21
C GLU A 129 22.32 6.20 3.96
N ARG A 130 21.85 6.54 5.17
CA ARG A 130 22.50 7.52 6.06
C ARG A 130 23.58 6.91 6.96
N GLY A 131 23.91 5.63 6.81
CA GLY A 131 24.95 4.94 7.57
C GLY A 131 24.52 4.32 8.91
N TYR A 132 23.22 4.38 9.25
CA TYR A 132 22.66 3.79 10.48
C TYR A 132 22.27 2.32 10.27
N HIS A 133 23.27 1.50 9.95
CA HIS A 133 23.05 0.11 9.53
C HIS A 133 22.39 -0.76 10.60
N ILE A 134 22.77 -0.62 11.88
CA ILE A 134 22.23 -1.46 12.97
C ILE A 134 20.71 -1.29 13.09
N GLN A 135 20.26 -0.05 13.10
CA GLN A 135 18.84 0.32 13.20
C GLN A 135 18.08 -0.05 11.94
N GLY A 136 18.68 0.20 10.78
CA GLY A 136 18.12 -0.20 9.50
C GLY A 136 17.87 -1.71 9.44
N PHE A 137 18.86 -2.53 9.78
CA PHE A 137 18.73 -3.99 9.80
C PHE A 137 17.74 -4.49 10.86
N ALA A 138 17.64 -3.84 12.02
CA ALA A 138 16.62 -4.16 13.01
C ALA A 138 15.20 -3.99 12.43
N LEU A 139 14.94 -2.89 11.72
CA LEU A 139 13.65 -2.66 11.06
C LEU A 139 13.40 -3.62 9.88
N VAL A 140 14.43 -4.01 9.13
CA VAL A 140 14.29 -5.07 8.11
C VAL A 140 13.90 -6.40 8.76
N SER A 141 14.48 -6.74 9.91
CA SER A 141 14.11 -7.94 10.66
C SER A 141 12.64 -7.90 11.11
N ASP A 142 12.16 -6.76 11.62
CA ASP A 142 10.76 -6.59 11.99
C ASP A 142 9.82 -6.67 10.78
N ALA A 143 10.23 -6.13 9.63
CA ALA A 143 9.49 -6.25 8.37
C ALA A 143 9.36 -7.70 7.89
N LEU A 144 10.45 -8.50 7.96
CA LEU A 144 10.43 -9.91 7.60
C LEU A 144 9.51 -10.74 8.52
N TRP A 145 9.48 -10.41 9.81
CA TRP A 145 8.55 -11.04 10.76
C TRP A 145 7.08 -10.75 10.43
N LEU A 146 6.77 -9.54 9.97
CA LEU A 146 5.43 -9.17 9.54
C LEU A 146 5.01 -9.91 8.25
N ILE A 147 5.92 -10.09 7.30
CA ILE A 147 5.66 -10.88 6.08
C ILE A 147 5.20 -12.30 6.43
N GLU A 148 5.82 -12.94 7.43
CA GLU A 148 5.43 -14.28 7.85
C GLU A 148 3.96 -14.32 8.26
N GLN A 149 3.52 -13.37 9.08
CA GLN A 149 2.13 -13.30 9.52
C GLN A 149 1.17 -12.94 8.36
N LEU A 150 1.57 -11.98 7.51
CA LEU A 150 0.74 -11.49 6.40
C LEU A 150 0.52 -12.57 5.33
N LEU A 151 1.52 -13.40 5.07
CA LEU A 151 1.38 -14.54 4.16
C LEU A 151 0.42 -15.62 4.70
N GLU A 152 0.12 -15.65 6.01
CA GLU A 152 -0.89 -16.57 6.58
C GLU A 152 -2.29 -16.04 6.34
N GLU A 153 -2.44 -14.73 6.53
CA GLU A 153 -3.69 -14.02 6.31
C GLU A 153 -4.05 -13.97 4.83
N ARG A 154 -3.09 -14.05 3.90
CA ARG A 154 -3.32 -14.03 2.43
C ARG A 154 -4.09 -12.80 1.96
N ASP A 155 -3.85 -11.68 2.63
CA ASP A 155 -4.46 -10.42 2.25
C ASP A 155 -4.02 -10.02 0.83
N PRO A 156 -4.96 -9.77 -0.10
CA PRO A 156 -4.63 -9.33 -1.45
C PRO A 156 -3.73 -8.09 -1.51
N LYS A 157 -3.85 -7.20 -0.50
CA LYS A 157 -3.05 -5.97 -0.38
C LYS A 157 -1.59 -6.19 0.00
N LEU A 158 -1.22 -7.39 0.43
CA LEU A 158 0.18 -7.71 0.69
C LEU A 158 1.01 -7.60 -0.59
N ILE A 159 0.48 -8.09 -1.71
CA ILE A 159 1.17 -8.04 -3.00
C ILE A 159 1.43 -6.59 -3.40
N ASP A 160 0.46 -5.71 -3.18
CA ASP A 160 0.59 -4.29 -3.47
C ASP A 160 1.80 -3.69 -2.73
N THR A 161 1.94 -4.05 -1.47
CA THR A 161 2.98 -3.49 -0.61
C THR A 161 4.35 -4.08 -0.91
N ILE A 162 4.42 -5.37 -1.26
CA ILE A 162 5.67 -6.00 -1.72
C ILE A 162 6.14 -5.36 -3.03
N CYS A 163 5.23 -5.07 -3.96
CA CYS A 163 5.54 -4.35 -5.19
C CYS A 163 6.09 -2.96 -4.91
N ASP A 164 5.50 -2.20 -3.98
CA ASP A 164 6.01 -0.87 -3.61
C ASP A 164 7.44 -0.91 -3.08
N VAL A 165 7.69 -1.81 -2.12
CA VAL A 165 9.02 -1.95 -1.52
C VAL A 165 10.03 -2.39 -2.58
N SER A 166 9.62 -3.29 -3.49
CA SER A 166 10.45 -3.75 -4.61
C SER A 166 10.83 -2.61 -5.55
N VAL A 167 9.84 -1.83 -6.01
CA VAL A 167 10.07 -0.67 -6.89
C VAL A 167 10.99 0.34 -6.21
N LEU A 168 10.77 0.61 -4.92
CA LEU A 168 11.60 1.54 -4.16
C LEU A 168 13.07 1.09 -4.11
N LEU A 169 13.32 -0.16 -3.73
CA LEU A 169 14.68 -0.72 -3.68
C LEU A 169 15.36 -0.65 -5.05
N LEU A 170 14.67 -1.08 -6.09
CA LEU A 170 15.20 -1.09 -7.46
C LEU A 170 15.50 0.32 -7.98
N THR A 171 14.61 1.29 -7.72
CA THR A 171 14.78 2.67 -8.18
C THR A 171 15.94 3.37 -7.45
N ARG A 172 16.20 3.02 -6.19
CA ARG A 172 17.34 3.54 -5.43
C ARG A 172 18.65 2.77 -5.67
N GLY A 173 18.67 1.81 -6.62
CA GLY A 173 19.86 1.02 -6.94
C GLY A 173 20.22 -0.08 -5.93
N TRP A 174 19.32 -0.39 -4.99
CA TRP A 174 19.49 -1.43 -3.98
C TRP A 174 19.15 -2.83 -4.49
N HIS A 175 19.66 -3.20 -5.68
CA HIS A 175 19.37 -4.48 -6.34
C HIS A 175 19.65 -5.69 -5.44
N ARG A 176 20.78 -5.68 -4.73
CA ARG A 176 21.15 -6.79 -3.83
C ARG A 176 20.18 -6.95 -2.65
N MET A 177 19.66 -5.85 -2.11
CA MET A 177 18.70 -5.90 -1.02
C MET A 177 17.34 -6.40 -1.53
N TYR A 178 16.96 -5.97 -2.73
CA TYR A 178 15.79 -6.50 -3.43
C TYR A 178 15.91 -8.01 -3.62
N ASP A 179 17.03 -8.51 -4.13
CA ASP A 179 17.24 -9.95 -4.35
C ASP A 179 17.12 -10.74 -3.04
N ILE A 180 17.76 -10.29 -1.96
CA ILE A 180 17.68 -10.94 -0.64
C ILE A 180 16.25 -10.97 -0.10
N LEU A 181 15.53 -9.85 -0.18
CA LEU A 181 14.16 -9.75 0.30
C LEU A 181 13.24 -10.65 -0.52
N LEU A 182 13.35 -10.61 -1.85
CA LEU A 182 12.53 -11.41 -2.75
C LEU A 182 12.80 -12.90 -2.56
N ASP A 183 14.06 -13.33 -2.51
CA ASP A 183 14.44 -14.72 -2.27
C ASP A 183 13.83 -15.24 -0.97
N ARG A 184 13.87 -14.42 0.09
CA ARG A 184 13.29 -14.79 1.38
C ARG A 184 11.77 -14.93 1.31
N ILE A 185 11.08 -13.96 0.71
CA ILE A 185 9.61 -14.00 0.54
C ILE A 185 9.21 -15.21 -0.31
N CYS A 186 9.85 -15.41 -1.46
CA CYS A 186 9.59 -16.52 -2.36
C CYS A 186 9.80 -17.87 -1.67
N ALA A 187 10.87 -18.04 -0.89
CA ALA A 187 11.10 -19.27 -0.12
C ALA A 187 9.98 -19.52 0.91
N MET A 188 9.51 -18.47 1.61
CA MET A 188 8.41 -18.60 2.57
C MET A 188 7.09 -18.98 1.88
N VAL A 189 6.83 -18.40 0.70
CA VAL A 189 5.67 -18.74 -0.13
C VAL A 189 5.74 -20.20 -0.60
N GLU A 190 6.89 -20.64 -1.14
CA GLU A 190 7.10 -22.00 -1.63
C GLU A 190 6.85 -23.04 -0.52
N ILE A 191 7.44 -22.85 0.66
CA ILE A 191 7.27 -23.76 1.81
C ILE A 191 5.79 -23.87 2.18
N ARG A 192 5.07 -22.74 2.24
CA ARG A 192 3.66 -22.72 2.65
C ARG A 192 2.73 -23.31 1.60
N ALA A 193 2.97 -23.00 0.34
CA ALA A 193 2.21 -23.56 -0.76
C ALA A 193 2.36 -25.09 -0.79
N ALA A 194 3.58 -25.60 -0.59
CA ALA A 194 3.82 -27.04 -0.50
C ALA A 194 3.12 -27.68 0.71
N GLN A 195 3.18 -27.07 1.89
CA GLN A 195 2.53 -27.58 3.11
C GLN A 195 1.01 -27.72 2.98
N LYS A 196 0.37 -26.83 2.21
CA LYS A 196 -1.09 -26.81 2.02
C LYS A 196 -1.54 -27.46 0.72
N ASN A 197 -0.62 -28.02 -0.07
CA ASN A 197 -0.88 -28.56 -1.41
C ASN A 197 -1.53 -27.53 -2.35
N GLU A 198 -1.02 -26.30 -2.31
CA GLU A 198 -1.52 -25.12 -2.99
C GLU A 198 -0.51 -24.55 -4.00
N SER A 199 0.46 -25.34 -4.45
CA SER A 199 1.51 -24.90 -5.40
C SER A 199 0.95 -24.30 -6.69
N ASP A 200 -0.23 -24.76 -7.13
CA ASP A 200 -0.90 -24.30 -8.34
C ASP A 200 -1.84 -23.10 -8.10
N GLN A 201 -1.96 -22.62 -6.85
CA GLN A 201 -2.77 -21.44 -6.56
C GLN A 201 -2.15 -20.19 -7.19
N PRO A 202 -2.97 -19.20 -7.62
CA PRO A 202 -2.48 -17.99 -8.28
C PRO A 202 -1.41 -17.25 -7.48
N TRP A 203 -1.58 -17.13 -6.16
CA TRP A 203 -0.62 -16.46 -5.27
C TRP A 203 0.75 -17.15 -5.27
N ALA A 204 0.80 -18.46 -5.10
CA ALA A 204 2.05 -19.23 -5.11
C ALA A 204 2.73 -19.16 -6.49
N THR A 205 1.93 -19.26 -7.56
CA THR A 205 2.43 -19.20 -8.93
C THR A 205 3.05 -17.84 -9.26
N MET A 206 2.49 -16.73 -8.77
CA MET A 206 3.09 -15.39 -8.95
C MET A 206 4.51 -15.32 -8.38
N PHE A 207 4.71 -15.75 -7.14
CA PHE A 207 6.03 -15.73 -6.50
C PHE A 207 7.02 -16.71 -7.15
N ALA A 208 6.54 -17.86 -7.64
CA ALA A 208 7.36 -18.77 -8.43
C ALA A 208 7.81 -18.15 -9.77
N CYS A 209 6.97 -17.32 -10.40
CA CYS A 209 7.34 -16.57 -11.59
C CYS A 209 8.37 -15.48 -11.25
N LEU A 210 8.13 -14.70 -10.18
CA LEU A 210 9.04 -13.64 -9.72
C LEU A 210 10.45 -14.16 -9.45
N LYS A 211 10.58 -15.31 -8.78
CA LYS A 211 11.87 -15.94 -8.48
C LYS A 211 12.69 -16.30 -9.73
N ARG A 212 12.02 -16.52 -10.88
CA ARG A 212 12.66 -16.92 -12.14
C ARG A 212 12.98 -15.74 -13.05
N LEU A 213 12.49 -14.54 -12.74
CA LEU A 213 12.68 -13.36 -13.57
C LEU A 213 14.00 -12.66 -13.24
N PRO A 214 14.74 -12.15 -14.25
CA PRO A 214 15.97 -11.44 -13.99
C PRO A 214 15.69 -10.09 -13.30
N THR A 215 16.51 -9.74 -12.29
CA THR A 215 16.41 -8.48 -11.54
C THR A 215 16.45 -7.25 -12.43
N SER A 216 17.15 -7.31 -13.57
CA SER A 216 17.23 -6.23 -14.56
C SER A 216 15.87 -5.86 -15.18
N GLN A 217 14.89 -6.76 -15.13
CA GLN A 217 13.54 -6.55 -15.67
C GLN A 217 12.49 -6.42 -14.55
N ALA A 218 12.87 -6.67 -13.30
CA ALA A 218 11.94 -6.67 -12.17
C ALA A 218 11.17 -5.36 -12.03
N LEU A 219 11.84 -4.20 -12.21
CA LEU A 219 11.20 -2.89 -12.05
C LEU A 219 10.03 -2.72 -13.04
N GLU A 220 10.30 -2.95 -14.32
CA GLU A 220 9.30 -2.85 -15.38
C GLU A 220 8.15 -3.84 -15.17
N LEU A 221 8.47 -5.07 -14.78
CA LEU A 221 7.47 -6.12 -14.54
C LEU A 221 6.57 -5.80 -13.35
N MET A 222 7.12 -5.23 -12.27
CA MET A 222 6.34 -4.78 -11.11
C MET A 222 5.42 -3.60 -11.47
N GLN A 223 5.93 -2.61 -12.22
CA GLN A 223 5.14 -1.46 -12.68
C GLN A 223 3.98 -1.90 -13.60
N ARG A 224 4.25 -2.80 -14.57
CA ARG A 224 3.23 -3.34 -15.46
C ARG A 224 2.23 -4.24 -14.73
N GLY A 225 2.71 -5.12 -13.86
CA GLY A 225 1.86 -6.03 -13.08
C GLY A 225 0.89 -5.27 -12.19
N TRP A 226 1.35 -4.14 -11.62
CA TRP A 226 0.49 -3.22 -10.89
C TRP A 226 -0.58 -2.58 -11.77
N LYS A 227 -0.22 -2.11 -12.97
CA LYS A 227 -1.20 -1.56 -13.92
C LYS A 227 -2.26 -2.60 -14.29
N CYS A 228 -1.87 -3.87 -14.47
CA CYS A 228 -2.82 -4.95 -14.67
C CYS A 228 -3.80 -5.08 -13.49
N GLY A 229 -3.30 -5.08 -12.25
CA GLY A 229 -4.17 -5.10 -11.05
C GLY A 229 -5.10 -3.90 -10.94
N TYR A 230 -4.60 -2.69 -11.25
CA TYR A 230 -5.39 -1.46 -11.34
C TYR A 230 -6.55 -1.62 -12.35
N ASP A 231 -6.25 -2.07 -13.56
CA ASP A 231 -7.26 -2.17 -14.63
C ASP A 231 -8.31 -3.24 -14.37
N GLN A 232 -8.02 -4.21 -13.51
CA GLN A 232 -9.03 -5.11 -13.00
C GLN A 232 -9.98 -4.41 -12.05
N LEU A 233 -9.44 -3.69 -11.06
CA LEU A 233 -10.26 -2.97 -10.10
C LEU A 233 -11.08 -1.87 -10.77
N ASP A 234 -10.56 -1.20 -11.81
CA ASP A 234 -11.34 -0.26 -12.63
C ASP A 234 -12.40 -0.98 -13.47
N GLY A 235 -12.12 -2.17 -13.99
CA GLY A 235 -13.13 -2.98 -14.67
C GLY A 235 -14.28 -3.43 -13.77
N ILE A 236 -13.98 -3.70 -12.49
CA ILE A 236 -14.97 -4.10 -11.48
C ILE A 236 -15.71 -2.87 -10.91
N PHE A 237 -14.99 -1.78 -10.67
CA PHE A 237 -15.48 -0.53 -10.11
C PHE A 237 -15.05 0.68 -10.96
N PRO A 238 -15.72 0.91 -12.10
CA PRO A 238 -15.37 2.00 -12.99
C PRO A 238 -15.43 3.34 -12.27
N GLY A 239 -14.32 4.08 -12.30
CA GLY A 239 -14.25 5.38 -11.63
C GLY A 239 -14.29 5.31 -10.10
N HIS A 240 -13.95 4.17 -9.50
CA HIS A 240 -13.72 4.01 -8.05
C HIS A 240 -12.47 3.16 -7.76
N ALA A 241 -11.69 2.81 -8.78
CA ALA A 241 -10.50 1.96 -8.67
C ALA A 241 -9.48 2.45 -7.64
N TRP A 242 -9.37 3.77 -7.44
CA TRP A 242 -8.46 4.36 -6.46
C TRP A 242 -8.91 4.16 -5.01
N ASP A 243 -10.22 4.06 -4.73
CA ASP A 243 -10.74 3.67 -3.42
C ASP A 243 -10.27 2.24 -3.12
N GLY A 244 -10.29 1.39 -4.16
CA GLY A 244 -9.87 0.00 -4.10
C GLY A 244 -8.36 -0.23 -4.00
N LEU A 245 -7.55 0.68 -4.52
CA LEU A 245 -6.09 0.52 -4.55
C LEU A 245 -5.41 1.03 -3.30
N ASN A 246 -6.12 1.79 -2.45
CA ASN A 246 -5.57 2.39 -1.23
C ASN A 246 -4.19 2.96 -1.57
N ILE A 247 -4.15 3.86 -2.57
CA ILE A 247 -2.92 4.41 -3.16
C ILE A 247 -1.94 4.58 -2.01
N THR A 248 -0.85 3.82 -2.00
CA THR A 248 0.07 3.87 -0.88
C THR A 248 0.80 5.20 -1.00
N CYS A 249 0.59 6.03 0.00
CA CYS A 249 0.91 7.44 -0.05
C CYS A 249 2.34 7.71 0.34
N SER A 250 3.19 7.00 -0.36
CA SER A 250 4.59 7.28 -0.38
C SER A 250 4.88 8.29 -1.46
N SER A 251 5.89 9.12 -1.23
CA SER A 251 6.54 9.92 -2.27
C SER A 251 7.01 9.08 -3.48
N ASN A 252 6.99 7.75 -3.35
CA ASN A 252 7.42 6.79 -4.37
C ASN A 252 6.25 6.26 -5.21
N HIS A 253 5.00 6.66 -4.96
CA HIS A 253 3.86 6.26 -5.78
C HIS A 253 4.05 6.59 -7.28
N PRO A 254 4.60 7.76 -7.68
CA PRO A 254 4.96 8.01 -9.08
C PRO A 254 5.96 6.99 -9.64
N LEU A 255 6.93 6.55 -8.83
CA LEU A 255 7.91 5.53 -9.25
C LEU A 255 7.22 4.20 -9.52
N ARG A 256 6.18 3.87 -8.75
CA ARG A 256 5.38 2.65 -8.93
C ARG A 256 4.51 2.69 -10.18
N MET A 257 3.97 3.85 -10.54
CA MET A 257 3.14 4.01 -11.74
C MET A 257 3.96 4.23 -13.02
N GLY A 258 5.23 4.62 -12.91
CA GLY A 258 6.10 4.87 -14.06
C GLY A 258 5.45 5.87 -15.04
N GLN A 259 5.42 5.52 -16.33
CA GLN A 259 4.81 6.35 -17.38
C GLN A 259 3.29 6.55 -17.24
N TYR A 260 2.60 5.73 -16.43
CA TYR A 260 1.14 5.78 -16.27
C TYR A 260 0.67 6.78 -15.21
N VAL A 261 1.61 7.42 -14.49
CA VAL A 261 1.30 8.31 -13.36
C VAL A 261 0.45 9.52 -13.79
N SER A 262 0.74 10.11 -14.95
CA SER A 262 0.07 11.33 -15.40
C SER A 262 -1.41 11.12 -15.68
N GLN A 263 -1.76 10.00 -16.32
CA GLN A 263 -3.15 9.64 -16.58
C GLN A 263 -3.90 9.39 -15.27
N LEU A 264 -3.32 8.60 -14.37
CA LEU A 264 -3.93 8.34 -13.06
C LEU A 264 -4.17 9.64 -12.26
N HIS A 265 -3.18 10.54 -12.24
CA HIS A 265 -3.34 11.84 -11.58
C HIS A 265 -4.49 12.66 -12.19
N GLN A 266 -4.64 12.65 -13.51
CA GLN A 266 -5.75 13.33 -14.18
C GLN A 266 -7.11 12.71 -13.81
N ASP A 267 -7.19 11.38 -13.80
CA ASP A 267 -8.41 10.65 -13.42
C ASP A 267 -8.84 11.00 -11.99
N ILE A 268 -7.90 10.98 -11.04
CA ILE A 268 -8.16 11.34 -9.63
C ILE A 268 -8.59 12.81 -9.47
N LEU A 269 -7.94 13.74 -10.19
CA LEU A 269 -8.27 15.18 -10.08
C LEU A 269 -9.60 15.53 -10.76
N SER A 270 -9.98 14.79 -11.80
CA SER A 270 -11.22 14.98 -12.56
C SER A 270 -12.43 14.32 -11.89
N THR A 271 -12.20 13.32 -11.04
CA THR A 271 -13.28 12.62 -10.33
C THR A 271 -13.94 13.54 -9.28
N PRO A 272 -15.29 13.62 -9.27
CA PRO A 272 -16.03 14.26 -8.19
C PRO A 272 -15.70 13.66 -6.82
N VAL A 273 -15.45 14.52 -5.84
CA VAL A 273 -15.17 14.10 -4.46
C VAL A 273 -16.42 13.53 -3.77
N ALA A 274 -17.61 14.01 -4.16
CA ALA A 274 -18.88 13.58 -3.58
C ALA A 274 -19.33 12.23 -4.14
N SER A 275 -19.73 11.31 -3.25
CA SER A 275 -20.32 10.02 -3.64
C SER A 275 -21.59 10.21 -4.51
N PRO A 276 -21.78 9.40 -5.58
CA PRO A 276 -23.05 9.34 -6.31
C PRO A 276 -24.23 8.86 -5.44
N HIS A 277 -23.95 8.11 -4.37
CA HIS A 277 -24.93 7.59 -3.41
C HIS A 277 -25.18 8.57 -2.25
N ARG A 278 -25.41 9.85 -2.56
CA ARG A 278 -25.83 10.84 -1.55
C ARG A 278 -27.18 10.42 -0.97
N ASN A 279 -27.18 9.92 0.27
CA ASN A 279 -28.36 10.04 1.12
C ASN A 279 -28.50 11.52 1.51
N VAL A 280 -29.55 12.15 1.01
CA VAL A 280 -29.84 13.60 1.12
C VAL A 280 -29.95 14.06 2.60
N ASP A 281 -30.10 13.13 3.53
CA ASP A 281 -30.30 13.39 4.96
C ASP A 281 -29.02 13.36 5.83
N SER A 282 -27.83 13.20 5.26
CA SER A 282 -26.57 13.26 6.03
C SER A 282 -25.45 13.98 5.28
N PRO A 283 -25.22 15.28 5.55
CA PRO A 283 -24.19 16.11 4.90
C PRO A 283 -22.73 15.71 5.24
N ASN A 284 -22.54 14.62 5.99
CA ASN A 284 -21.29 14.25 6.65
C ASN A 284 -20.63 12.99 6.06
N ASP A 285 -20.91 12.67 4.80
CA ASP A 285 -20.48 11.40 4.21
C ASP A 285 -18.97 11.18 4.32
N LEU A 286 -18.61 10.02 4.89
CA LEU A 286 -17.29 9.68 5.40
C LEU A 286 -16.34 9.22 4.29
N GLY A 287 -16.88 8.60 3.24
CA GLY A 287 -16.14 8.26 2.01
C GLY A 287 -15.58 9.49 1.29
N ASP A 288 -16.14 10.69 1.54
CA ASP A 288 -15.62 11.93 0.98
C ASP A 288 -14.28 12.33 1.62
N MET A 289 -14.00 11.96 2.89
CA MET A 289 -12.71 12.26 3.52
C MET A 289 -11.57 11.45 2.93
N HIS A 290 -11.78 10.17 2.65
CA HIS A 290 -10.77 9.33 2.03
C HIS A 290 -10.45 9.81 0.60
N ARG A 291 -11.48 10.12 -0.20
CA ARG A 291 -11.30 10.72 -1.54
C ARG A 291 -10.60 12.08 -1.50
N GLN A 292 -10.97 12.95 -0.55
CA GLN A 292 -10.27 14.22 -0.32
C GLN A 292 -8.80 13.99 0.01
N PHE A 293 -8.52 12.99 0.85
CA PHE A 293 -7.16 12.66 1.24
C PHE A 293 -6.34 12.17 0.05
N THR A 294 -6.87 11.25 -0.74
CA THR A 294 -6.22 10.75 -1.96
C THR A 294 -5.95 11.87 -2.96
N ARG A 295 -6.92 12.77 -3.17
CA ARG A 295 -6.76 13.95 -4.03
C ARG A 295 -5.67 14.89 -3.51
N ALA A 296 -5.65 15.17 -2.21
CA ALA A 296 -4.62 16.01 -1.59
C ALA A 296 -3.20 15.48 -1.83
N LYS A 297 -3.05 14.16 -1.87
CA LYS A 297 -1.75 13.52 -2.08
C LYS A 297 -1.30 13.53 -3.53
N VAL A 298 -2.24 13.45 -4.49
CA VAL A 298 -1.94 13.73 -5.90
C VAL A 298 -1.48 15.17 -6.05
N LEU A 299 -2.19 16.12 -5.44
CA LEU A 299 -1.81 17.54 -5.45
C LEU A 299 -0.40 17.76 -4.86
N PHE A 300 -0.07 17.10 -3.74
CA PHE A 300 1.28 17.09 -3.20
C PHE A 300 2.30 16.53 -4.21
N SER A 301 2.00 15.39 -4.84
CA SER A 301 2.92 14.71 -5.76
C SER A 301 3.23 15.52 -7.03
N ILE A 302 2.32 16.37 -7.47
CA ILE A 302 2.55 17.30 -8.61
C ILE A 302 3.10 18.66 -8.17
N GLY A 303 3.47 18.82 -6.90
CA GLY A 303 4.05 20.06 -6.36
C GLY A 303 3.05 21.16 -6.00
N ASN A 304 1.74 20.89 -6.09
CA ASN A 304 0.70 21.86 -5.72
C ASN A 304 0.35 21.76 -4.23
N TYR A 305 1.35 22.07 -3.39
CA TYR A 305 1.26 21.93 -1.93
C TYR A 305 0.17 22.80 -1.31
N GLN A 306 -0.04 24.02 -1.83
CA GLN A 306 -1.06 24.93 -1.32
C GLN A 306 -2.48 24.38 -1.52
N ALA A 307 -2.78 23.83 -2.70
CA ALA A 307 -4.09 23.23 -2.97
C ALA A 307 -4.29 21.93 -2.18
N ALA A 308 -3.21 21.21 -1.84
CA ALA A 308 -3.29 20.03 -0.99
C ALA A 308 -3.68 20.37 0.46
N LEU A 309 -3.31 21.54 0.99
CA LEU A 309 -3.53 21.89 2.40
C LEU A 309 -5.00 22.05 2.79
N GLU A 310 -5.84 22.64 1.94
CA GLU A 310 -7.25 22.89 2.25
C GLU A 310 -8.05 21.63 2.59
N PRO A 311 -8.06 20.57 1.76
CA PRO A 311 -8.72 19.31 2.12
C PRO A 311 -8.08 18.63 3.34
N LEU A 312 -6.76 18.72 3.51
CA LEU A 312 -6.06 18.13 4.66
C LEU A 312 -6.46 18.79 5.98
N GLN A 313 -6.52 20.12 6.02
CA GLN A 313 -6.96 20.87 7.19
C GLN A 313 -8.42 20.58 7.54
N SER A 314 -9.28 20.45 6.52
CA SER A 314 -10.68 20.02 6.70
C SER A 314 -10.77 18.64 7.36
N ILE A 315 -9.99 17.66 6.87
CA ILE A 315 -9.93 16.31 7.46
C ILE A 315 -9.46 16.38 8.92
N VAL A 316 -8.35 17.07 9.21
CA VAL A 316 -7.83 17.21 10.58
C VAL A 316 -8.88 17.82 11.51
N SER A 317 -9.56 18.89 11.07
CA SER A 317 -10.61 19.53 11.87
C SER A 317 -11.81 18.61 12.14
N ARG A 318 -12.23 17.81 11.14
CA ARG A 318 -13.34 16.86 11.28
C ARG A 318 -12.98 15.73 12.23
N CYS A 319 -11.81 15.12 12.07
CA CYS A 319 -11.33 14.04 12.93
C CYS A 319 -11.13 14.52 14.38
N ALA A 320 -10.52 15.69 14.57
CA ALA A 320 -10.34 16.27 15.91
C ALA A 320 -11.70 16.52 16.60
N LYS A 321 -12.70 17.02 15.87
CA LYS A 321 -14.06 17.19 16.39
C LYS A 321 -14.72 15.85 16.70
N ALA A 322 -14.58 14.83 15.85
CA ALA A 322 -15.13 13.50 16.12
C ALA A 322 -14.51 12.91 17.41
N ARG A 323 -13.19 13.09 17.60
CA ARG A 323 -12.47 12.65 18.80
C ARG A 323 -12.95 13.35 20.07
N THR A 324 -13.34 14.63 20.04
CA THR A 324 -13.95 15.28 21.22
C THR A 324 -15.30 14.68 21.61
N HIS A 325 -15.96 13.95 20.71
CA HIS A 325 -17.19 13.21 20.96
C HIS A 325 -16.94 11.72 21.29
N GLY A 326 -15.68 11.30 21.44
CA GLY A 326 -15.29 9.93 21.76
C GLY A 326 -15.14 8.99 20.56
N GLU A 327 -15.16 9.52 19.34
CA GLU A 327 -14.96 8.72 18.12
C GLU A 327 -13.47 8.54 17.79
N ASP A 328 -12.79 7.72 18.59
CA ASP A 328 -11.34 7.46 18.46
C ASP A 328 -10.97 6.71 17.15
N LYS A 329 -11.94 6.13 16.44
CA LYS A 329 -11.71 5.40 15.19
C LYS A 329 -11.09 6.25 14.08
N TRP A 330 -11.20 7.57 14.16
CA TRP A 330 -10.66 8.52 13.17
C TRP A 330 -9.22 8.95 13.42
N MET A 331 -8.61 8.52 14.53
CA MET A 331 -7.26 8.95 14.89
C MET A 331 -6.22 8.59 13.82
N ALA A 332 -6.37 7.45 13.14
CA ALA A 332 -5.44 7.04 12.09
C ALA A 332 -5.45 8.04 10.92
N GLN A 333 -6.65 8.41 10.45
CA GLN A 333 -6.84 9.41 9.39
C GLN A 333 -6.35 10.81 9.84
N GLU A 334 -6.57 11.17 11.11
CA GLU A 334 -6.05 12.43 11.68
C GLU A 334 -4.52 12.47 11.63
N ILE A 335 -3.85 11.38 12.04
CA ILE A 335 -2.39 11.26 12.02
C ILE A 335 -1.85 11.38 10.59
N ASP A 336 -2.43 10.65 9.64
CA ASP A 336 -1.98 10.66 8.25
C ASP A 336 -2.22 12.04 7.60
N ALA A 337 -3.32 12.72 7.92
CA ALA A 337 -3.61 14.08 7.43
C ALA A 337 -2.69 15.14 8.05
N LEU A 338 -2.34 15.01 9.32
CA LEU A 338 -1.35 15.87 10.00
C LEU A 338 0.05 15.69 9.38
N GLU A 339 0.47 14.45 9.15
CA GLU A 339 1.74 14.13 8.51
C GLU A 339 1.83 14.71 7.09
N ALA A 340 0.78 14.52 6.28
CA ALA A 340 0.71 15.08 4.92
C ALA A 340 0.73 16.62 4.96
N SER A 341 -0.01 17.25 5.88
CA SER A 341 -0.02 18.71 6.04
C SER A 341 1.36 19.23 6.42
N ALA A 342 2.03 18.56 7.35
CA ALA A 342 3.39 18.89 7.77
C ALA A 342 4.36 18.85 6.58
N ARG A 343 4.28 17.80 5.75
CA ARG A 343 5.10 17.68 4.53
C ARG A 343 4.81 18.78 3.51
N CYS A 344 3.55 19.17 3.30
CA CYS A 344 3.21 20.31 2.43
C CYS A 344 3.90 21.60 2.92
N HIS A 345 3.76 21.91 4.22
CA HIS A 345 4.40 23.09 4.81
C HIS A 345 5.93 23.05 4.72
N TYR A 346 6.53 21.89 4.94
CA TYR A 346 7.98 21.71 4.82
C TYR A 346 8.44 21.91 3.37
N ALA A 347 7.77 21.29 2.40
CA ALA A 347 8.10 21.42 0.98
C ALA A 347 7.96 22.86 0.47
N MET A 348 6.93 23.59 0.93
CA MET A 348 6.77 25.01 0.62
C MET A 348 7.87 25.89 1.21
N SER A 349 8.42 25.54 2.38
CA SER A 349 9.51 26.30 2.99
C SER A 349 10.82 26.26 2.18
N GLY A 350 11.03 25.18 1.42
CA GLY A 350 12.14 25.08 0.46
C GLY A 350 11.93 25.92 -0.81
N LEU A 351 10.68 26.29 -1.12
CA LEU A 351 10.31 27.10 -2.29
C LEU A 351 10.12 28.59 -1.96
N VAL A 352 9.68 28.88 -0.74
CA VAL A 352 9.36 30.22 -0.24
C VAL A 352 10.15 30.39 1.05
N THR A 353 11.10 31.32 1.07
CA THR A 353 11.99 31.60 2.23
C THR A 353 11.23 32.27 3.37
N THR A 354 10.23 31.60 3.95
CA THR A 354 9.52 32.06 5.14
C THR A 354 9.72 31.08 6.29
N SER A 355 10.30 31.58 7.39
CA SER A 355 10.56 30.82 8.63
C SER A 355 9.29 30.17 9.22
N ASP A 356 8.13 30.76 8.94
CA ASP A 356 6.87 30.38 9.58
C ASP A 356 6.34 29.04 9.05
N SER A 357 6.67 28.67 7.81
CA SER A 357 6.24 27.41 7.22
C SER A 357 6.97 26.21 7.83
N VAL A 358 8.27 26.34 8.13
CA VAL A 358 9.06 25.30 8.83
C VAL A 358 8.52 25.05 10.23
N SER A 359 8.28 26.13 10.99
CA SER A 359 7.74 26.04 12.35
C SER A 359 6.35 25.36 12.37
N THR A 360 5.50 25.69 11.39
CA THR A 360 4.18 25.06 11.22
C THR A 360 4.32 23.57 10.91
N ALA A 361 5.22 23.20 9.98
CA ALA A 361 5.48 21.81 9.62
C ALA A 361 5.89 20.98 10.85
N GLU A 362 6.83 21.49 11.66
CA GLU A 362 7.29 20.81 12.86
C GLU A 362 6.20 20.65 13.91
N THR A 363 5.37 21.68 14.08
CA THR A 363 4.25 21.65 15.04
C THR A 363 3.25 20.57 14.67
N LEU A 364 2.87 20.52 13.39
CA LEU A 364 1.95 19.50 12.87
C LEU A 364 2.55 18.09 12.99
N LEU A 365 3.83 17.92 12.66
CA LEU A 365 4.48 16.61 12.77
C LEU A 365 4.64 16.15 14.22
N LYS A 366 4.94 17.06 15.15
CA LYS A 366 4.94 16.77 16.60
C LYS A 366 3.55 16.38 17.10
N ALA A 367 2.49 17.02 16.61
CA ALA A 367 1.11 16.62 16.92
C ALA A 367 0.79 15.21 16.42
N ALA A 368 1.18 14.88 15.17
CA ALA A 368 1.04 13.52 14.62
C ALA A 368 1.80 12.48 15.45
N ILE A 369 3.03 12.77 15.87
CA ILE A 369 3.84 11.90 16.74
C ILE A 369 3.13 11.66 18.07
N ASN A 370 2.63 12.70 18.74
CA ASN A 370 1.95 12.57 20.04
C ASN A 370 0.66 11.76 19.93
N LEU A 371 -0.12 11.98 18.87
CA LEU A 371 -1.35 11.22 18.63
C LEU A 371 -1.04 9.75 18.30
N SER A 372 -0.03 9.49 17.46
CA SER A 372 0.46 8.14 17.16
C SER A 372 0.98 7.40 18.39
N GLN A 373 1.69 8.08 19.29
CA GLN A 373 2.13 7.50 20.57
C GLN A 373 0.95 7.11 21.45
N THR A 374 -0.10 7.91 21.47
CA THR A 374 -1.32 7.63 22.23
C THR A 374 -2.07 6.45 21.64
N CYS A 375 -2.19 6.39 20.32
CA CYS A 375 -2.95 5.38 19.59
C CYS A 375 -2.25 4.01 19.56
N TRP A 376 -0.95 3.98 19.24
CA TRP A 376 -0.22 2.75 18.95
C TRP A 376 1.06 2.57 19.76
N GLY A 377 1.40 3.52 20.62
CA GLY A 377 2.59 3.45 21.47
C GLY A 377 3.89 3.84 20.77
N ASN A 378 4.96 3.90 21.57
CA ASN A 378 6.28 4.34 21.13
C ASN A 378 7.01 3.35 20.20
N LYS A 379 6.66 2.06 20.26
CA LYS A 379 7.26 0.99 19.45
C LYS A 379 6.55 0.75 18.12
N SER A 380 5.44 1.46 17.85
CA SER A 380 4.73 1.33 16.58
C SER A 380 5.61 1.81 15.43
N ALA A 381 5.57 1.08 14.30
CA ALA A 381 6.28 1.46 13.08
C ALA A 381 5.85 2.86 12.58
N THR A 382 4.56 3.22 12.74
CA THR A 382 4.07 4.58 12.45
C THR A 382 4.74 5.64 13.31
N THR A 383 4.80 5.42 14.63
CA THR A 383 5.44 6.36 15.55
C THR A 383 6.92 6.51 15.23
N ILE A 384 7.61 5.42 14.93
CA ILE A 384 9.03 5.41 14.56
C ILE A 384 9.24 6.19 13.25
N ALA A 385 8.43 5.95 12.22
CA ALA A 385 8.53 6.64 10.92
C ALA A 385 8.27 8.16 11.02
N LEU A 386 7.31 8.58 11.85
CA LEU A 386 7.03 10.00 12.10
C LEU A 386 8.19 10.69 12.82
N LYS A 387 8.73 10.06 13.89
CA LYS A 387 9.93 10.55 14.59
C LYS A 387 11.12 10.61 13.66
N HIS A 388 11.30 9.60 12.82
CA HIS A 388 12.36 9.56 11.82
C HIS A 388 12.24 10.70 10.80
N THR A 389 11.03 11.00 10.32
CA THR A 389 10.79 12.15 9.43
C THR A 389 11.22 13.46 10.09
N LEU A 390 10.80 13.70 11.34
CA LEU A 390 11.17 14.90 12.09
C LEU A 390 12.68 14.97 12.35
N TRP A 391 13.30 13.83 12.63
CA TRP A 391 14.76 13.73 12.79
C TRP A 391 15.50 14.13 11.51
N SER A 392 15.05 13.67 10.33
CA SER A 392 15.62 14.09 9.05
C SER A 392 15.55 15.61 8.87
N TRP A 393 14.41 16.21 9.18
CA TRP A 393 14.23 17.66 9.07
C TRP A 393 15.16 18.44 10.01
N PHE A 394 15.41 17.95 11.22
CA PHE A 394 16.40 18.58 12.10
C PHE A 394 17.82 18.47 11.56
N LEU A 395 18.19 17.36 10.93
CA LEU A 395 19.50 17.24 10.27
C LEU A 395 19.63 18.21 9.08
N GLU A 396 18.59 18.31 8.25
CA GLU A 396 18.56 19.22 7.09
C GLU A 396 18.65 20.70 7.49
N GLN A 397 18.23 21.04 8.72
CA GLN A 397 18.30 22.39 9.29
C GLN A 397 19.54 22.61 10.18
N ASP A 398 20.52 21.69 10.20
CA ASP A 398 21.70 21.72 11.07
C ASP A 398 21.39 21.79 12.59
N ARG A 399 20.19 21.33 13.01
CA ARG A 399 19.73 21.31 14.41
C ARG A 399 20.17 20.04 15.13
N MET A 400 21.49 19.85 15.21
CA MET A 400 22.11 18.61 15.68
C MET A 400 21.68 18.16 17.08
N LYS A 401 21.49 19.09 18.04
CA LYS A 401 21.08 18.74 19.42
C LYS A 401 19.69 18.11 19.47
N GLU A 402 18.75 18.66 18.70
CA GLU A 402 17.39 18.14 18.66
C GLU A 402 17.32 16.84 17.85
N ALA A 403 18.11 16.74 16.78
CA ALA A 403 18.30 15.50 16.03
C ALA A 403 18.84 14.38 16.94
N GLU A 404 19.86 14.66 17.77
CA GLU A 404 20.44 13.68 18.69
C GLU A 404 19.44 13.19 19.74
N LEU A 405 18.68 14.11 20.36
CA LEU A 405 17.63 13.74 21.32
C LEU A 405 16.57 12.83 20.70
N LEU A 406 16.14 13.16 19.48
CA LEU A 406 15.13 12.39 18.78
C LEU A 406 15.68 11.03 18.32
N ARG A 407 16.94 10.99 17.89
CA ARG A 407 17.66 9.76 17.54
C ARG A 407 17.74 8.80 18.72
N ASN A 408 18.17 9.27 19.89
CA ASN A 408 18.22 8.49 21.12
C ASN A 408 16.83 7.89 21.47
N ALA A 409 15.76 8.66 21.27
CA ALA A 409 14.40 8.19 21.51
C ALA A 409 13.94 7.12 20.50
N ILE A 410 14.44 7.12 19.27
CA ILE A 410 14.17 6.06 18.28
C ILE A 410 15.04 4.83 18.60
N ASP A 411 16.31 5.01 18.92
CA ASP A 411 17.23 3.91 19.23
C ASP A 411 16.78 3.09 20.42
N ALA A 412 16.28 3.75 21.47
CA ALA A 412 15.74 3.08 22.66
C ALA A 412 14.57 2.13 22.39
N VAL A 413 13.91 2.24 21.22
CA VAL A 413 12.78 1.37 20.85
C VAL A 413 13.09 0.43 19.68
N VAL A 414 13.99 0.81 18.78
CA VAL A 414 14.37 0.02 17.59
C VAL A 414 15.47 -0.98 17.92
N VAL A 415 16.50 -0.55 18.65
CA VAL A 415 17.59 -1.44 19.06
C VAL A 415 17.13 -2.14 20.32
N LYS A 416 16.83 -3.43 20.23
CA LYS A 416 16.68 -4.29 21.42
C LYS A 416 18.07 -4.40 22.06
N THR A 417 18.44 -3.42 22.87
CA THR A 417 19.55 -3.57 23.81
C THR A 417 19.06 -4.54 24.88
N ASP A 418 19.18 -5.84 24.61
CA ASP A 418 19.27 -6.78 25.73
C ASP A 418 20.62 -6.50 26.42
N PRO A 419 20.64 -6.28 27.75
CA PRO A 419 21.89 -6.25 28.50
C PRO A 419 22.62 -7.60 28.46
#